data_AF-A0A533XSG1-F1
#
_entry.id   AF-A0A533XSG1-F1
#
_cell.length_a   1.000
_cell.length_b   1.000
_cell.length_c   1.000
_cell.angle_alpha   90.00
_cell.angle_beta   90.00
_cell.angle_gamma   90.00
#
_symmetry.space_group_name_H-M   'P 1'
#
loop_
_entity.id
_entity.type
_entity.pdbx_description
1 polymer ?
#
loop_
_entity_poly.entity_id
_entity_poly.type
_entity_poly.pdbx_seq_one_letter_code
_entity_poly.pdbx_strand_id
1 'polypeptide(L)'
;MVKELEVGDRAPALSLPDQSGDRVSLKDFMGKQVVLYFYPKDDTPGCTKESCDFRDSIAPIKKTGAVVLGVSFDGQESHQKFIKKFTLPFTLLSDEDKAVAKAYGVYKEKSMYGKKYWGI
;
A
#
# COMPACT_ATOMS: atom_id res chain seq x y z
N MET A 1 -3.17 -21.92 -4.24
CA MET A 1 -3.30 -21.15 -2.99
C MET A 1 -1.97 -20.45 -2.78
N VAL A 2 -1.97 -19.12 -2.57
CA VAL A 2 -0.73 -18.38 -2.31
C VAL A 2 -0.33 -18.65 -0.86
N LYS A 3 0.96 -18.89 -0.59
CA LYS A 3 1.47 -19.08 0.78
C LYS A 3 1.14 -17.83 1.60
N GLU A 4 0.54 -18.00 2.78
CA GLU A 4 0.36 -16.90 3.73
C GLU A 4 1.73 -16.47 4.26
N LEU A 5 2.01 -15.17 4.22
CA LEU A 5 3.32 -14.65 4.63
C LEU A 5 3.49 -14.73 6.14
N GLU A 6 4.64 -15.28 6.56
CA GLU A 6 5.02 -15.37 7.96
C GLU A 6 6.20 -14.45 8.28
N VAL A 7 6.36 -14.12 9.56
CA VAL A 7 7.52 -13.33 10.01
C VAL A 7 8.80 -14.10 9.69
N GLY A 8 9.72 -13.43 8.99
CA GLY A 8 10.98 -14.01 8.53
C GLY A 8 10.97 -14.48 7.07
N ASP A 9 9.80 -14.53 6.43
CA ASP A 9 9.71 -14.79 5.00
C ASP A 9 10.37 -13.66 4.19
N ARG A 10 10.91 -14.03 3.03
CA ARG A 10 11.33 -13.04 2.04
C ARG A 10 10.08 -12.36 1.48
N ALA A 11 10.07 -11.03 1.54
CA ALA A 11 9.01 -10.22 0.95
C ALA A 11 8.83 -10.57 -0.55
N PRO A 12 7.62 -10.86 -1.02
CA PRO A 12 7.35 -11.05 -2.43
C PRO A 12 7.79 -9.84 -3.25
N ALA A 13 8.28 -10.08 -4.46
CA ALA A 13 8.70 -9.00 -5.35
C ALA A 13 7.51 -8.07 -5.63
N LEU A 14 7.78 -6.76 -5.60
CA LEU A 14 6.85 -5.71 -6.02
C LEU A 14 7.56 -4.79 -7.00
N SER A 15 6.85 -4.43 -8.07
CA SER A 15 7.19 -3.37 -9.01
C SER A 15 5.90 -2.75 -9.54
N LEU A 16 5.48 -1.63 -8.95
CA LEU A 16 4.20 -0.97 -9.24
C LEU A 16 4.43 0.46 -9.70
N PRO A 17 3.54 1.02 -10.54
CA PRO A 17 3.56 2.47 -10.79
C PRO A 17 3.16 3.22 -9.51
N ASP A 18 3.83 4.32 -9.24
CA ASP A 18 3.47 5.25 -8.19
C ASP A 18 2.38 6.25 -8.66
N GLN A 19 2.03 7.21 -7.80
CA GLN A 19 1.08 8.28 -8.13
C GLN A 19 1.45 9.13 -9.36
N SER A 20 2.72 9.13 -9.79
CA SER A 20 3.20 9.86 -10.98
C SER A 20 3.32 8.96 -12.21
N GLY A 21 3.13 7.65 -12.05
CA GLY A 21 3.32 6.64 -13.08
C GLY A 21 4.75 6.07 -13.13
N ASP A 22 5.63 6.50 -12.24
CA ASP A 22 7.00 6.00 -12.16
C ASP A 22 7.03 4.62 -11.50
N ARG A 23 7.82 3.70 -12.06
CA ARG A 23 7.92 2.34 -11.50
C ARG A 23 8.76 2.35 -10.22
N VAL A 24 8.16 1.89 -9.13
CA VAL A 24 8.81 1.71 -7.83
C VAL A 24 8.89 0.23 -7.50
N SER A 25 10.09 -0.25 -7.20
CA SER A 25 10.36 -1.65 -6.86
C SER A 25 10.99 -1.79 -5.48
N LEU A 26 10.77 -2.92 -4.80
CA LEU A 26 11.41 -3.15 -3.49
C LEU A 26 12.94 -3.15 -3.54
N LYS A 27 13.51 -3.51 -4.70
CA LYS A 27 14.95 -3.47 -4.95
C LYS A 27 15.54 -2.06 -4.84
N ASP A 28 14.74 -1.03 -5.07
CA ASP A 28 15.17 0.37 -4.99
C ASP A 28 15.41 0.80 -3.53
N PHE A 29 14.93 0.02 -2.57
CA PHE A 29 15.05 0.25 -1.14
C PHE A 29 16.00 -0.72 -0.44
N MET A 30 16.87 -1.42 -1.17
CA MET A 30 17.87 -2.31 -0.57
C MET A 30 18.71 -1.57 0.47
N GLY A 31 18.84 -2.18 1.66
CA GLY A 31 19.53 -1.58 2.80
C GLY A 31 18.68 -0.61 3.64
N LYS A 32 17.42 -0.36 3.25
CA LYS A 32 16.44 0.40 4.04
C LYS A 32 15.35 -0.52 4.55
N GLN A 33 14.73 -0.14 5.67
CA GLN A 33 13.49 -0.75 6.12
C GLN A 33 12.31 -0.16 5.34
N VAL A 34 11.38 -1.02 4.91
CA VAL A 34 10.17 -0.59 4.19
C VAL A 34 8.95 -0.95 5.02
N VAL A 35 8.15 0.06 5.36
CA VAL A 35 6.79 -0.12 5.84
C VAL A 35 5.89 -0.14 4.62
N LEU A 36 5.45 -1.33 4.23
CA LEU A 36 4.50 -1.54 3.13
C LEU A 36 3.14 -1.85 3.73
N TYR A 37 2.14 -0.98 3.52
CA TYR A 37 0.79 -1.19 4.02
C TYR A 37 -0.23 -1.19 2.88
N PHE A 38 -1.22 -2.07 2.98
CA PHE A 38 -2.26 -2.26 1.98
C PHE A 38 -3.58 -1.71 2.52
N TYR A 39 -4.28 -0.89 1.75
CA TYR A 39 -5.56 -0.34 2.15
C TYR A 39 -6.63 -0.49 1.05
N PRO A 40 -7.92 -0.65 1.39
CA PRO A 40 -8.96 -0.98 0.41
C PRO A 40 -9.22 0.07 -0.65
N LYS A 41 -9.26 1.36 -0.27
CA LYS A 41 -9.68 2.44 -1.16
C LYS A 41 -9.30 3.84 -0.66
N ASP A 42 -8.78 4.67 -1.54
CA ASP A 42 -8.52 6.09 -1.32
C ASP A 42 -9.75 6.84 -0.80
N ASP A 43 -9.51 7.86 0.03
CA ASP A 43 -10.51 8.83 0.51
C ASP A 43 -11.76 8.20 1.18
N THR A 44 -11.61 7.00 1.76
CA THR A 44 -12.61 6.38 2.63
C THR A 44 -12.23 6.58 4.10
N PRO A 45 -13.20 6.71 5.04
CA PRO A 45 -12.92 7.16 6.40
C PRO A 45 -11.81 6.39 7.14
N GLY A 46 -11.79 5.06 7.00
CA GLY A 46 -10.76 4.21 7.61
C GLY A 46 -9.38 4.40 6.97
N CYS A 47 -9.30 4.33 5.64
CA CYS A 47 -8.03 4.46 4.91
C CYS A 47 -7.44 5.87 5.05
N THR A 48 -8.29 6.90 5.07
CA THR A 48 -7.90 8.28 5.35
C THR A 48 -7.28 8.40 6.73
N LYS A 49 -7.89 7.79 7.75
CA LYS A 49 -7.36 7.82 9.11
C LYS A 49 -5.98 7.14 9.18
N GLU A 50 -5.86 5.93 8.66
CA GLU A 50 -4.57 5.20 8.63
C GLU A 50 -3.47 5.98 7.89
N SER A 51 -3.79 6.53 6.72
CA SER A 51 -2.82 7.32 5.94
C SER A 51 -2.40 8.61 6.64
N CYS A 52 -3.33 9.27 7.34
CA CYS A 52 -3.03 10.47 8.13
C CYS A 52 -2.20 10.13 9.37
N ASP A 53 -2.45 8.99 10.03
CA ASP A 53 -1.65 8.55 11.18
C ASP A 53 -0.19 8.28 10.75
N PHE A 54 0.04 7.72 9.56
CA PHE A 54 1.38 7.61 8.96
C PHE A 54 2.00 8.97 8.63
N ARG A 55 1.22 9.92 8.07
CA ARG A 55 1.70 11.30 7.81
C ARG A 55 2.18 11.94 9.10
N ASP A 56 1.35 11.89 10.13
CA ASP A 56 1.60 12.57 11.40
C ASP A 56 2.79 11.92 12.14
N SER A 57 3.06 10.64 11.88
CA SER A 57 4.19 9.87 12.40
C SER A 57 5.40 9.79 11.45
N ILE A 58 5.40 10.48 10.31
CA ILE A 58 6.43 10.26 9.28
C ILE A 58 7.84 10.68 9.73
N ALA A 59 7.94 11.72 10.56
CA ALA A 59 9.22 12.26 11.01
C ALA A 59 10.01 11.24 11.85
N PRO A 60 9.44 10.63 12.92
CA PRO A 60 10.16 9.58 13.65
C PRO A 60 10.42 8.34 12.79
N ILE A 61 9.54 7.96 11.86
CA ILE A 61 9.79 6.83 10.93
C ILE A 61 11.01 7.12 10.04
N LYS A 62 11.10 8.31 9.45
CA LYS A 62 12.24 8.70 8.60
C LYS A 62 13.56 8.73 9.40
N LYS A 63 13.54 9.07 10.70
CA LYS A 63 14.73 9.05 11.55
C LYS A 63 15.33 7.65 11.75
N THR A 64 14.54 6.57 11.60
CA THR A 64 15.07 5.20 11.64
C THR A 64 15.71 4.77 10.31
N GLY A 65 15.60 5.61 9.26
CA GLY A 65 15.98 5.26 7.90
C GLY A 65 14.91 4.47 7.15
N ALA A 66 13.72 4.27 7.74
CA ALA A 66 12.61 3.58 7.10
C ALA A 66 11.86 4.47 6.10
N VAL A 67 11.23 3.82 5.12
CA VAL A 67 10.32 4.44 4.14
C VAL A 67 8.91 3.86 4.30
N VAL A 68 7.90 4.66 3.96
CA VAL A 68 6.49 4.23 3.98
C VAL A 68 5.99 4.18 2.54
N LEU A 69 5.34 3.07 2.17
CA LEU A 69 4.68 2.86 0.88
C LEU A 69 3.26 2.37 1.15
N GLY A 70 2.26 3.11 0.66
CA GLY A 70 0.87 2.67 0.67
C GLY A 70 0.52 1.97 -0.64
N VAL A 71 -0.30 0.92 -0.59
CA VAL A 71 -0.76 0.18 -1.77
C VAL A 71 -2.27 0.01 -1.74
N SER A 72 -2.96 0.39 -2.82
CA SER A 72 -4.36 0.04 -3.06
C SER A 72 -4.60 -0.34 -4.53
N PHE A 73 -5.86 -0.60 -4.86
CA PHE A 73 -6.28 -0.87 -6.25
C PHE A 73 -6.68 0.40 -6.99
N ASP A 74 -6.54 1.57 -6.38
CA ASP A 74 -6.86 2.84 -7.02
C ASP A 74 -5.76 3.24 -8.02
N GLY A 75 -6.15 3.96 -9.06
CA GLY A 75 -5.24 4.44 -10.09
C GLY A 75 -4.50 5.72 -9.69
N GLN A 76 -3.52 6.11 -10.50
CA GLN A 76 -2.64 7.27 -10.29
C GLN A 76 -3.40 8.57 -9.99
N GLU A 77 -4.47 8.86 -10.74
CA GLU A 77 -5.25 10.09 -10.57
C GLU A 77 -5.92 10.16 -9.18
N SER A 78 -6.40 9.02 -8.68
CA SER A 78 -6.99 8.92 -7.34
C SER A 78 -5.92 9.17 -6.27
N HIS A 79 -4.76 8.52 -6.40
CA HIS A 79 -3.64 8.70 -5.48
C HIS A 79 -3.17 10.15 -5.43
N GLN A 80 -3.01 10.82 -6.58
CA GLN A 80 -2.62 12.23 -6.63
C GLN A 80 -3.63 13.12 -5.89
N LYS A 81 -4.94 12.89 -6.10
CA LYS A 81 -6.00 13.61 -5.38
C LYS A 81 -5.94 13.35 -3.88
N PHE A 82 -5.74 12.10 -3.47
CA PHE A 82 -5.68 11.70 -2.07
C PHE A 82 -4.46 12.29 -1.36
N ILE A 83 -3.27 12.18 -1.96
CA ILE A 83 -2.01 12.79 -1.48
C ILE A 83 -2.18 14.30 -1.34
N LYS A 84 -2.72 14.97 -2.36
CA LYS A 84 -2.91 16.42 -2.33
C LYS A 84 -3.92 16.86 -1.27
N LYS A 85 -5.02 16.14 -1.13
CA LYS A 85 -6.11 16.47 -0.18
C LYS A 85 -5.67 16.32 1.27
N PHE A 86 -4.86 15.31 1.58
CA PHE A 86 -4.45 15.00 2.95
C PHE A 86 -2.97 15.27 3.23
N THR A 87 -2.24 15.88 2.28
CA THR A 87 -0.83 16.23 2.38
C THR A 87 0.04 15.02 2.79
N LEU A 88 -0.16 13.89 2.11
CA LEU A 88 0.53 12.65 2.43
C LEU A 88 2.02 12.74 1.99
N PRO A 89 3.01 12.60 2.90
CA PRO A 89 4.41 12.88 2.64
C PRO A 89 5.20 11.61 2.23
N PHE A 90 4.52 10.66 1.61
CA PHE A 90 5.01 9.35 1.23
C PHE A 90 4.32 8.85 -0.06
N THR A 91 4.89 7.82 -0.68
CA THR A 91 4.47 7.29 -1.98
C THR A 91 3.27 6.36 -1.86
N LEU A 92 2.35 6.45 -2.82
CA LEU A 92 1.25 5.50 -3.00
C LEU A 92 1.46 4.73 -4.31
N LEU A 93 1.27 3.41 -4.24
CA LEU A 93 1.49 2.49 -5.34
C LEU A 93 0.18 1.88 -5.81
N SER A 94 -0.02 1.90 -7.12
CA SER A 94 -1.25 1.45 -7.76
C SER A 94 -1.14 -0.01 -8.20
N ASP A 95 -1.89 -0.91 -7.55
CA ASP A 95 -1.97 -2.35 -7.81
C ASP A 95 -3.28 -2.72 -8.52
N GLU A 96 -3.62 -2.05 -9.62
CA GLU A 96 -4.93 -2.20 -10.31
C GLU A 96 -5.26 -3.67 -10.71
N ASP A 97 -4.26 -4.48 -11.04
CA ASP A 97 -4.42 -5.90 -11.41
C ASP A 97 -4.46 -6.87 -10.20
N LYS A 98 -4.25 -6.32 -9.00
CA LYS A 98 -4.18 -7.01 -7.70
C LYS A 98 -3.05 -8.03 -7.61
N ALA A 99 -2.04 -7.99 -8.49
CA ALA A 99 -1.01 -9.00 -8.54
C ALA A 99 -0.16 -8.98 -7.26
N VAL A 100 0.19 -7.79 -6.77
CA VAL A 100 0.96 -7.67 -5.51
C VAL A 100 0.09 -8.06 -4.33
N ALA A 101 -1.14 -7.57 -4.23
CA ALA A 101 -2.04 -7.93 -3.14
C ALA A 101 -2.29 -9.44 -3.05
N LYS A 102 -2.36 -10.14 -4.19
CA LYS A 102 -2.42 -11.61 -4.23
C LYS A 102 -1.11 -12.24 -3.75
N ALA A 103 0.04 -11.75 -4.21
CA ALA A 103 1.36 -12.27 -3.82
C ALA A 103 1.63 -12.10 -2.31
N TYR A 104 1.11 -11.03 -1.72
CA TYR A 104 1.16 -10.75 -0.27
C TYR A 104 0.03 -11.40 0.52
N GLY A 105 -0.92 -12.10 -0.14
CA GLY A 105 -2.01 -12.80 0.52
C GLY A 105 -3.09 -11.90 1.14
N VAL A 106 -3.11 -10.60 0.82
CA VAL A 106 -4.09 -9.64 1.35
C VAL A 106 -5.35 -9.53 0.50
N TYR A 107 -5.33 -10.02 -0.76
CA TYR A 107 -6.53 -10.13 -1.59
C TYR A 107 -7.39 -11.33 -1.15
N LYS A 108 -8.37 -11.09 -0.27
CA LYS A 108 -9.19 -12.12 0.37
C LYS A 108 -10.68 -11.99 -0.04
N GLU A 109 -11.40 -13.12 -0.01
CA GLU A 109 -12.86 -13.12 -0.16
C GLU A 109 -13.50 -12.53 1.10
N LYS A 110 -14.41 -11.59 0.91
CA LYS A 110 -15.23 -10.95 1.94
C LYS A 110 -16.71 -11.23 1.64
N SER A 111 -17.49 -11.45 2.69
CA SER A 111 -18.95 -11.63 2.58
C SER A 111 -19.64 -10.50 3.33
N MET A 112 -20.50 -9.76 2.63
CA MET A 112 -21.29 -8.69 3.23
C MET A 112 -22.74 -8.82 2.75
N TYR A 113 -23.66 -8.96 3.70
CA TYR A 113 -25.08 -9.20 3.43
C TYR A 113 -25.35 -10.35 2.43
N GLY A 114 -24.59 -11.45 2.55
CA GLY A 114 -24.72 -12.62 1.68
C GLY A 114 -24.10 -12.47 0.28
N LYS A 115 -23.55 -11.29 -0.06
CA LYS A 115 -22.80 -11.07 -1.30
C LYS A 115 -21.31 -11.24 -1.05
N LYS A 116 -20.69 -12.13 -1.84
CA LYS A 116 -19.25 -12.35 -1.85
C LYS A 116 -18.58 -11.34 -2.78
N TYR A 117 -17.50 -10.73 -2.32
CA TYR A 117 -16.61 -9.88 -3.11
C TYR A 117 -15.17 -10.13 -2.69
N TRP A 118 -14.22 -9.67 -3.49
CA TRP A 118 -12.79 -9.82 -3.18
C TRP A 118 -12.15 -8.45 -3.03
N GLY A 119 -11.30 -8.30 -2.02
CA GLY A 119 -10.61 -7.05 -1.73
C GLY A 119 -9.48 -7.22 -0.71
N ILE A 120 -8.82 -6.11 -0.40
CA ILE A 120 -8.00 -5.96 0.82
C ILE A 120 -8.94 -5.78 2.00
#